data_AF-A0A061F9D0-F1
#
_entry.id   AF-A0A061F9D0-F1
#
_cell.length_a   1.000
_cell.length_b   1.000
_cell.length_c   1.000
_cell.angle_alpha   90.00
_cell.angle_beta   90.00
_cell.angle_gamma   90.00
#
_symmetry.space_group_name_H-M   'P 1'
#
loop_
_entity.id
_entity.type
_entity.pdbx_description
1 polymer ?
#
loop_
_entity_poly.entity_id
_entity_poly.type
_entity_poly.pdbx_seq_one_letter_code
_entity_poly.pdbx_strand_id
1 'polypeptide(L)'
;MNPYNYRPDIIHEVLCRITDSLLCKSGRIQAIYVKTNEGVLITVEPNTHIPRTPQRFRNMMAELLQKFSVKAANKHGKLLRLVENPVT
;
A
#
# COMPACT_ATOMS: atom_id res chain seq x y z
N MET A 1 19.94 -13.69 8.25
CA MET A 1 19.26 -12.68 7.41
C MET A 1 19.80 -11.31 7.76
N ASN A 2 20.17 -10.50 6.76
CA ASN A 2 20.63 -9.13 7.01
C ASN A 2 19.41 -8.22 7.29
N PRO A 3 19.27 -7.63 8.49
CA PRO A 3 18.13 -6.78 8.83
C PRO A 3 18.02 -5.54 7.92
N TYR A 4 19.13 -5.07 7.34
CA TYR A 4 19.13 -3.93 6.42
C TYR A 4 18.36 -4.19 5.11
N ASN A 5 18.10 -5.46 4.78
CA ASN A 5 17.30 -5.82 3.60
C ASN A 5 15.79 -5.64 3.83
N TYR A 6 15.35 -5.45 5.08
CA TYR A 6 13.94 -5.36 5.45
C TYR A 6 13.61 -3.95 5.92
N ARG A 7 13.29 -3.07 4.97
CA ARG A 7 13.05 -1.63 5.20
C ARG A 7 11.62 -1.20 4.85
N PRO A 8 10.60 -1.69 5.58
CA PRO A 8 9.20 -1.32 5.34
C PRO A 8 8.93 0.18 5.63
N ASP A 9 9.81 0.85 6.35
CA ASP A 9 9.77 2.28 6.61
C ASP A 9 9.95 3.12 5.33
N ILE A 10 10.78 2.67 4.39
CA ILE A 10 10.99 3.38 3.12
C ILE A 10 9.68 3.43 2.33
N ILE A 11 9.03 2.27 2.16
CA ILE A 11 7.76 2.23 1.42
C ILE A 11 6.63 2.94 2.18
N HIS A 12 6.63 2.89 3.52
CA HIS A 12 5.68 3.64 4.35
C HIS A 12 5.78 5.14 4.09
N GLU A 13 6.99 5.70 4.10
CA GLU A 13 7.23 7.11 3.85
C GLU A 13 6.86 7.51 2.41
N VAL A 14 7.25 6.71 1.42
CA VAL A 14 6.92 6.96 0.01
C VAL A 14 5.41 6.96 -0.21
N LEU A 15 4.69 5.98 0.31
CA LEU A 15 3.23 5.91 0.18
C LEU A 15 2.55 7.12 0.83
N CYS A 16 2.99 7.51 2.03
CA CYS A 16 2.51 8.72 2.69
C CYS A 16 2.69 9.96 1.78
N ARG A 17 3.90 10.18 1.25
CA ARG A 17 4.21 11.32 0.37
C ARG A 17 3.39 11.31 -0.92
N ILE A 18 3.21 10.15 -1.56
CA ILE A 18 2.40 10.03 -2.78
C ILE A 18 0.96 10.41 -2.47
N THR A 19 0.34 9.83 -1.45
CA THR A 19 -1.07 10.12 -1.08
C THR A 19 -1.28 11.56 -0.63
N ASP A 20 -0.25 12.22 -0.09
CA ASP A 20 -0.30 13.64 0.28
C ASP A 20 -0.09 14.61 -0.87
N SER A 21 0.49 14.14 -1.97
CA SER A 21 0.81 15.00 -3.11
C SER A 21 -0.45 15.67 -3.65
N LEU A 22 -0.28 16.89 -4.18
CA LEU A 22 -1.35 17.59 -4.89
C LEU A 22 -1.87 16.76 -6.06
N LEU A 23 -1.00 15.97 -6.69
CA LEU A 23 -1.36 15.10 -7.80
C LEU A 23 -2.38 14.04 -7.37
N CYS A 24 -2.13 13.35 -6.24
CA CYS A 24 -3.06 12.37 -5.69
C CYS A 24 -4.38 13.03 -5.26
N LYS A 25 -4.29 14.16 -4.55
CA LYS A 25 -5.46 14.93 -4.08
C LYS A 25 -6.31 15.50 -5.22
N SER A 26 -5.70 15.79 -6.36
CA SER A 26 -6.39 16.23 -7.58
C SER A 26 -7.05 15.10 -8.39
N GLY A 27 -6.96 13.84 -7.91
CA GLY A 27 -7.55 12.68 -8.59
C GLY A 27 -6.81 12.26 -9.87
N ARG A 28 -5.56 12.72 -10.06
CA ARG A 28 -4.77 12.42 -11.27
C ARG A 28 -3.95 11.15 -11.16
N ILE A 29 -3.79 10.60 -9.96
CA ILE A 29 -3.21 9.27 -9.76
C ILE A 29 -4.37 8.28 -9.82
N GLN A 30 -4.33 7.36 -10.80
CA GLN A 30 -5.38 6.35 -10.98
C GLN A 30 -5.11 5.10 -10.16
N ALA A 31 -3.85 4.68 -10.05
CA ALA A 31 -3.46 3.49 -9.32
C ALA A 31 -2.03 3.64 -8.79
N ILE A 32 -1.76 3.05 -7.63
CA ILE A 32 -0.43 2.90 -7.07
C ILE A 32 -0.14 1.40 -6.97
N TYR A 33 1.03 0.99 -7.44
CA TYR A 33 1.47 -0.40 -7.39
C TYR A 33 2.74 -0.51 -6.55
N VAL A 34 2.77 -1.50 -5.66
CA VAL A 34 3.95 -1.86 -4.87
C VAL A 34 4.32 -3.29 -5.22
N LYS A 35 5.52 -3.48 -5.77
CA LYS A 35 6.08 -4.80 -6.06
C LYS A 35 7.16 -5.12 -5.03
N THR A 36 7.01 -6.24 -4.33
CA THR A 36 8.04 -6.71 -3.39
C THR A 36 9.16 -7.45 -4.11
N ASN A 37 10.30 -7.62 -3.45
CA ASN A 37 11.43 -8.40 -3.98
C ASN A 37 11.08 -9.87 -4.22
N GLU A 38 10.06 -10.39 -3.54
CA GLU A 38 9.53 -11.76 -3.71
C GLU A 38 8.52 -11.85 -4.86
N GLY A 39 8.30 -10.76 -5.59
CA GLY A 39 7.40 -10.71 -6.74
C GLY A 39 5.94 -10.49 -6.39
N VAL A 40 5.57 -10.30 -5.12
CA VAL A 40 4.19 -9.99 -4.74
C VAL A 40 3.83 -8.59 -5.23
N LEU A 41 2.72 -8.47 -5.95
CA LEU A 41 2.22 -7.20 -6.45
C LEU A 41 0.98 -6.76 -5.66
N ILE A 42 1.03 -5.53 -5.18
CA ILE A 42 0.00 -4.92 -4.35
C ILE A 42 -0.53 -3.69 -5.06
N THR A 43 -1.84 -3.63 -5.30
CA THR A 43 -2.54 -2.40 -5.67
C THR A 43 -2.94 -1.63 -4.43
N VAL A 44 -2.66 -0.33 -4.44
CA VAL A 44 -3.10 0.63 -3.41
C VAL A 44 -3.99 1.66 -4.08
N GLU A 45 -5.22 1.78 -3.61
CA GLU A 45 -6.16 2.79 -4.09
C GLU A 45 -5.63 4.19 -3.72
N PRO A 46 -5.61 5.17 -4.64
CA PRO A 46 -5.12 6.54 -4.38
C PRO A 46 -5.86 7.24 -3.22
N ASN A 47 -7.12 6.89 -3.00
CA ASN A 47 -7.94 7.42 -1.90
C ASN A 47 -7.69 6.72 -0.55
N THR A 48 -6.75 5.77 -0.49
CA THR A 48 -6.40 5.06 0.74
C THR A 48 -5.69 6.00 1.71
N HIS A 49 -6.23 6.11 2.92
CA HIS A 49 -5.56 6.84 3.98
C HIS A 49 -4.48 5.97 4.63
N ILE A 50 -3.23 6.11 4.17
CA ILE A 50 -2.09 5.38 4.72
C ILE A 50 -1.89 5.78 6.19
N PRO A 51 -1.82 4.82 7.14
CA PRO A 51 -1.61 5.15 8.55
C PRO A 51 -0.27 5.86 8.76
N ARG A 52 -0.28 6.99 9.49
CA ARG A 52 0.94 7.78 9.75
C ARG A 52 1.89 7.17 10.77
N THR A 53 1.38 6.30 11.64
CA THR A 53 2.21 5.64 12.64
C THR A 53 2.79 4.33 12.07
N PRO A 54 4.09 4.08 12.20
CA PRO A 54 4.72 2.86 11.67
C PRO A 54 4.09 1.57 12.20
N GLN A 55 3.59 1.56 13.44
CA GLN A 55 2.91 0.40 14.01
C GLN A 55 1.59 0.09 13.28
N ARG A 56 0.76 1.10 13.02
CA ARG A 56 -0.52 0.89 12.34
C ARG A 56 -0.31 0.50 10.87
N PHE A 57 0.69 1.09 10.21
CA PHE A 57 1.08 0.69 8.87
C PHE A 57 1.49 -0.79 8.81
N ARG A 58 2.35 -1.24 9.73
CA ARG A 58 2.75 -2.65 9.82
C ARG A 58 1.55 -3.58 10.06
N ASN A 59 0.63 -3.21 10.94
CA ASN A 59 -0.58 -3.99 11.18
C ASN A 59 -1.46 -4.09 9.92
N MET A 60 -1.63 -2.99 9.18
CA MET A 60 -2.36 -2.97 7.91
C MET A 60 -1.70 -3.86 6.85
N MET A 61 -0.37 -3.84 6.74
CA MET A 61 0.37 -4.70 5.81
C MET A 61 0.29 -6.18 6.22
N ALA A 62 0.34 -6.48 7.51
CA ALA A 62 0.15 -7.84 8.02
C ALA A 62 -1.26 -8.36 7.68
N GLU A 63 -2.30 -7.53 7.87
CA GLU A 63 -3.67 -7.89 7.47
C GLU A 63 -3.77 -8.13 5.96
N LEU A 64 -3.17 -7.25 5.15
CA LEU A 64 -3.13 -7.39 3.70
C LEU A 64 -2.54 -8.74 3.27
N LEU A 65 -1.40 -9.13 3.85
CA LEU A 65 -0.72 -10.38 3.50
C LEU A 65 -1.48 -11.62 3.98
N GLN A 66 -2.19 -11.53 5.11
CA GLN A 66 -3.00 -12.64 5.64
C GLN A 66 -4.32 -12.83 4.88
N LYS A 67 -4.97 -11.73 4.50
CA LYS A 67 -6.33 -11.74 3.91
C LYS A 67 -6.36 -11.43 2.41
N PHE A 68 -5.18 -11.23 1.80
CA PHE A 68 -4.99 -10.80 0.41
C PHE A 68 -5.67 -9.46 0.04
N SER A 69 -6.29 -8.78 1.01
CA SER A 69 -6.96 -7.49 0.83
C SER A 69 -7.24 -6.79 2.15
N VAL A 70 -7.32 -5.45 2.10
CA VAL A 70 -7.77 -4.59 3.19
C VAL A 70 -9.00 -3.81 2.71
N LYS A 71 -10.09 -3.83 3.48
CA LYS A 71 -11.36 -3.17 3.14
C LYS A 71 -11.49 -1.85 3.89
N ALA A 72 -12.19 -0.89 3.31
CA ALA A 72 -12.54 0.34 4.01
C ALA A 72 -13.53 0.05 5.16
N ALA A 73 -13.38 0.74 6.30
CA ALA A 73 -14.25 0.56 7.46
C ALA A 73 -15.71 0.97 7.19
N ASN A 74 -15.91 2.02 6.38
CA ASN A 74 -17.21 2.69 6.22
C ASN A 74 -17.75 2.68 4.78
N LYS A 75 -17.07 2.01 3.83
CA LYS A 75 -17.49 1.94 2.42
C LYS A 75 -17.29 0.55 1.83
N HIS A 76 -18.14 0.19 0.88
CA HIS A 76 -17.91 -0.95 -0.02
C HIS A 76 -16.76 -0.61 -0.98
N GLY A 77 -15.53 -0.94 -0.60
CA GLY A 77 -14.34 -0.76 -1.43
C GLY A 77 -13.10 -1.41 -0.81
N LYS A 78 -12.26 -2.07 -1.62
CA LYS A 78 -10.97 -2.61 -1.18
C LYS A 78 -9.92 -1.51 -1.35
N LEU A 79 -9.21 -1.17 -0.27
CA LEU A 79 -8.19 -0.11 -0.25
C LEU A 79 -6.83 -0.64 -0.72
N LEU A 80 -6.48 -1.84 -0.28
CA LEU A 80 -5.29 -2.56 -0.72
C LEU A 80 -5.70 -3.96 -1.19
N ARG A 81 -5.04 -4.47 -2.22
CA ARG A 81 -5.27 -5.83 -2.72
C ARG A 81 -3.98 -6.42 -3.29
N LEU A 82 -3.77 -7.71 -3.10
CA LEU A 82 -2.82 -8.47 -3.90
C LEU A 82 -3.42 -8.71 -5.29
N VAL A 83 -2.61 -8.53 -6.33
CA VAL A 83 -3.00 -8.77 -7.73
C VAL A 83 -2.02 -9.74 -8.38
N GLU A 84 -2.51 -10.50 -9.35
CA GLU A 84 -1.66 -11.40 -10.14
C GLU A 84 -0.69 -10.60 -11.02
N ASN A 85 0.50 -11.15 -11.23
CA ASN A 85 1.44 -10.66 -12.23
C ASN A 85 1.19 -11.38 -13.58
N PRO A 86 1.53 -10.77 -14.72
CA PRO A 86 1.99 -9.41 -14.91
C PRO A 86 0.80 -8.43 -15.07
N VAL A 87 1.04 -7.15 -14.80
CA VAL A 87 0.04 -6.08 -15.06
C VAL A 87 0.25 -5.46 -16.46
N THR A 88 1.22 -5.98 -17.23
CA THR A 88 1.55 -5.62 -18.61
C THR A 88 1.69 -6.86 -19.47
#